data_AF-A0A7V1ZXC4-F1
#
_entry.id   AF-A0A7V1ZXC4-F1
#
_cell.length_a   1.000
_cell.length_b   1.000
_cell.length_c   1.000
_cell.angle_alpha   90.00
_cell.angle_beta   90.00
_cell.angle_gamma   90.00
#
_symmetry.space_group_name_H-M   'P 1'
#
loop_
_entity.id
_entity.type
_entity.pdbx_description
1 polymer ?
#
loop_
_entity_poly.entity_id
_entity_poly.type
_entity_poly.pdbx_seq_one_letter_code
_entity_poly.pdbx_strand_id
1 'polypeptide(L)'
;MLIFDHFIVYLTIEGVHAMGPTDSSFANWNIFESYLNLYWRDIVMQRIFYLIALAVMTAFMGLAMTDLHADYLCGDANTDDMLNVSDAVFIINHVFIGGAAPDPACIGNANEDAALNVSDAVFIINHVFIGGPAPGAYCCCPSTVMDYDGNVYQTVRIGDQCWMMENLKVTHYRNGDAIPGVKDGGVWAGLTTGAWCNYNNNIANTDVYGRIYNWHAVNDSRNIAPAGWHVPSDTEWKQLEMYLGMTQADADAYGWRGKGQGGMLKEAGTVHWQDPNTGATNSSGFTALPGGCRSEFGDFINIYSFAYFWTSTGYASNVAWCRSLYSGTADIARYHNYREIGYSVRCVKD
;
A
#
# COMPACT_ATOMS: atom_id res chain seq x y z
N MET A 1 21.51 -34.74 -1.42
CA MET A 1 22.73 -35.28 -2.05
C MET A 1 23.75 -34.15 -1.98
N LEU A 2 24.61 -34.11 -0.94
CA LEU A 2 26.05 -34.47 -1.02
C LEU A 2 26.79 -33.57 -2.04
N ILE A 3 27.90 -32.88 -1.80
CA ILE A 3 28.99 -32.94 -0.81
C ILE A 3 29.81 -31.64 -0.99
N PHE A 4 30.45 -31.18 0.10
CA PHE A 4 31.55 -30.21 0.14
C PHE A 4 32.86 -30.81 -0.44
N ASP A 5 33.57 -30.06 -1.29
CA ASP A 5 35.02 -30.14 -1.54
C ASP A 5 35.40 -28.75 -2.11
N HIS A 6 36.49 -28.06 -1.81
CA HIS A 6 37.82 -28.37 -1.32
C HIS A 6 38.42 -27.02 -0.85
N PHE A 7 39.30 -27.01 0.16
CA PHE A 7 40.59 -26.29 0.20
C PHE A 7 41.14 -26.23 1.65
N ILE A 8 41.98 -27.22 1.96
CA ILE A 8 43.16 -27.13 2.82
C ILE A 8 44.33 -27.32 1.82
N VAL A 9 45.47 -26.65 1.80
CA VAL A 9 46.60 -26.62 2.76
C VAL A 9 47.65 -25.70 2.11
N TYR A 10 48.36 -24.87 2.87
CA TYR A 10 49.82 -24.68 2.75
C TYR A 10 50.36 -24.08 4.05
N LEU A 11 51.01 -24.89 4.87
CA LEU A 11 52.05 -24.46 5.81
C LEU A 11 53.04 -25.62 5.95
N THR A 12 54.16 -25.48 5.24
CA THR A 12 55.33 -26.36 5.24
C THR A 12 56.17 -26.16 6.49
N ILE A 13 56.44 -27.22 7.25
CA ILE A 13 57.66 -27.35 8.07
C ILE A 13 58.21 -28.76 7.83
N GLU A 14 59.34 -28.83 7.12
CA GLU A 14 60.10 -30.05 6.90
C GLU A 14 60.87 -30.48 8.16
N GLY A 15 60.90 -31.79 8.40
CA GLY A 15 62.15 -32.49 8.72
C GLY A 15 62.53 -32.73 10.18
N VAL A 16 62.22 -33.93 10.68
CA VAL A 16 63.01 -34.61 11.72
C VAL A 16 63.75 -35.79 11.08
N HIS A 17 65.10 -35.77 11.16
CA HIS A 17 66.06 -36.88 11.32
C HIS A 17 67.46 -36.27 11.06
N ALA A 18 68.46 -36.27 11.95
CA ALA A 18 69.10 -37.41 12.61
C ALA A 18 69.78 -37.03 13.95
N MET A 19 70.22 -38.06 14.65
CA MET A 19 70.69 -38.09 16.04
C MET A 19 71.91 -37.22 16.39
N GLY A 20 71.86 -36.65 17.59
CA GLY A 20 72.97 -36.20 18.45
C GLY A 20 72.39 -35.86 19.85
N PRO A 21 72.99 -36.27 20.98
CA PRO A 21 72.26 -36.36 22.24
C PRO A 21 72.28 -35.01 23.00
N THR A 22 71.12 -34.46 23.34
CA THR A 22 70.88 -33.72 24.60
C THR A 22 69.38 -33.51 24.85
N ASP A 23 68.97 -33.79 26.08
CA ASP A 23 67.64 -33.64 26.69
C ASP A 23 66.86 -32.36 26.36
N SER A 24 65.52 -32.47 26.17
CA SER A 24 64.46 -31.53 26.65
C SER A 24 63.15 -31.42 25.82
N SER A 25 62.81 -32.30 24.88
CA SER A 25 61.66 -32.06 23.98
C SER A 25 60.28 -32.60 24.39
N PHE A 26 60.13 -33.32 25.52
CA PHE A 26 58.81 -33.83 25.95
C PHE A 26 57.85 -32.75 26.48
N ALA A 27 58.33 -31.55 26.81
CA ALA A 27 57.48 -30.47 27.31
C ALA A 27 56.67 -29.76 26.20
N ASN A 28 57.11 -29.81 24.94
CA ASN A 28 56.50 -29.02 23.86
C ASN A 28 55.30 -29.70 23.18
N TRP A 29 55.13 -31.01 23.31
CA TRP A 29 54.00 -31.73 22.70
C TRP A 29 52.68 -31.49 23.44
N ASN A 30 52.70 -31.53 24.78
CA ASN A 30 51.51 -31.26 25.60
C ASN A 30 51.03 -29.81 25.48
N ILE A 31 51.97 -28.88 25.27
CA ILE A 31 51.65 -27.46 25.05
C ILE A 31 50.97 -27.30 23.68
N PHE A 32 51.49 -27.93 22.63
CA PHE A 32 50.91 -27.87 21.28
C PHE A 32 49.47 -28.45 21.22
N GLU A 33 49.21 -29.58 21.87
CA GLU A 33 47.85 -30.13 21.98
C GLU A 33 46.89 -29.24 22.76
N SER A 34 47.38 -28.55 23.80
CA SER A 34 46.57 -27.61 24.58
C SER A 34 46.16 -26.38 23.75
N TYR A 35 47.06 -25.84 22.91
CA TYR A 35 46.77 -24.72 22.02
C TYR A 35 45.80 -25.10 20.90
N LEU A 36 45.95 -26.29 20.31
CA LEU A 36 45.00 -26.81 19.33
C LEU A 36 43.60 -27.00 19.94
N ASN A 37 43.50 -27.58 21.14
CA ASN A 37 42.21 -27.76 21.82
C ASN A 37 41.54 -26.43 22.22
N LEU A 38 42.32 -25.42 22.64
CA LEU A 38 41.80 -24.07 22.92
C LEU A 38 41.30 -23.40 21.63
N TYR A 39 42.07 -23.47 20.54
CA TYR A 39 41.71 -22.87 19.25
C TYR A 39 40.49 -23.54 18.60
N TRP A 40 40.38 -24.87 18.71
CA TRP A 40 39.20 -25.61 18.27
C TRP A 40 37.97 -25.29 19.11
N ARG A 41 38.10 -25.11 20.43
CA ARG A 41 37.00 -24.67 21.29
C ARG A 41 36.52 -23.27 20.92
N ASP A 42 37.41 -22.33 20.61
CA ASP A 42 37.03 -20.96 20.23
C ASP A 42 36.31 -20.92 18.87
N ILE A 43 36.78 -21.67 17.87
CA ILE A 43 36.11 -21.75 16.54
C ILE A 43 34.74 -22.42 16.64
N VAL A 44 34.63 -23.50 17.41
CA VAL A 44 33.35 -24.21 17.61
C VAL A 44 32.39 -23.33 18.41
N MET A 45 32.85 -22.62 19.44
CA MET A 45 32.03 -21.67 20.20
C MET A 45 31.57 -20.50 19.33
N GLN A 46 32.45 -19.87 18.52
CA GLN A 46 32.04 -18.81 17.59
C GLN A 46 30.98 -19.26 16.58
N ARG A 47 31.09 -20.49 16.05
CA ARG A 47 30.09 -21.05 15.13
C ARG A 47 28.76 -21.37 15.82
N ILE A 48 28.79 -21.85 17.07
CA ILE A 48 27.59 -22.09 17.88
C ILE A 48 26.90 -20.76 18.21
N PHE A 49 27.65 -19.72 18.58
CA PHE A 49 27.09 -18.37 18.80
C PHE A 49 26.50 -17.77 17.52
N TYR A 50 27.13 -17.97 16.36
CA TYR A 50 26.57 -17.53 15.07
C TYR A 50 25.30 -18.30 14.69
N LEU A 51 25.23 -19.61 14.93
CA LEU A 51 24.05 -20.41 14.66
C LEU A 51 22.91 -20.09 15.63
N ILE A 52 23.20 -19.83 16.89
CA ILE A 52 22.21 -19.36 17.89
C ILE A 52 21.77 -17.94 17.54
N ALA A 53 22.67 -17.03 17.17
CA ALA A 53 22.32 -15.67 16.74
C ALA A 53 21.51 -15.67 15.44
N LEU A 54 21.82 -16.55 14.49
CA LEU A 54 21.05 -16.73 13.25
C LEU A 54 19.69 -17.35 13.56
N ALA A 55 19.62 -18.37 14.42
CA ALA A 55 18.36 -18.98 14.85
C ALA A 55 17.47 -17.99 15.62
N VAL A 56 18.06 -17.14 16.48
CA VAL A 56 17.40 -16.06 17.19
C VAL A 56 17.00 -14.94 16.23
N MET A 57 17.82 -14.59 15.23
CA MET A 57 17.46 -13.63 14.18
C MET A 57 16.35 -14.17 13.28
N THR A 58 16.33 -15.45 12.92
CA THR A 58 15.22 -16.07 12.17
C THR A 58 13.97 -16.26 13.03
N ALA A 59 14.13 -16.51 14.34
CA ALA A 59 13.00 -16.54 15.27
C ALA A 59 12.43 -15.13 15.53
N PHE A 60 13.27 -14.09 15.56
CA PHE A 60 12.83 -12.69 15.67
C PHE A 60 12.31 -12.12 14.35
N MET A 61 12.85 -12.51 13.19
CA MET A 61 12.26 -12.21 11.88
C MET A 61 10.93 -12.94 11.68
N GLY A 62 10.77 -14.14 12.27
CA GLY A 62 9.51 -14.89 12.30
C GLY A 62 8.51 -14.41 13.35
N LEU A 63 8.93 -13.56 14.32
CA LEU A 63 8.08 -13.00 15.37
C LEU A 63 7.80 -11.49 15.18
N ALA A 64 8.17 -10.92 14.04
CA ALA A 64 7.82 -9.56 13.62
C ALA A 64 7.02 -9.53 12.30
N MET A 65 6.27 -10.61 12.02
CA MET A 65 5.28 -10.71 10.94
C MET A 65 3.94 -11.23 11.47
N THR A 66 3.59 -10.83 12.70
CA THR A 66 2.19 -10.80 13.11
C THR A 66 1.88 -9.36 13.47
N ASP A 67 1.85 -8.49 12.46
CA ASP A 67 1.16 -7.23 12.64
C ASP A 67 0.29 -6.96 11.40
N LEU A 68 -0.99 -6.71 11.71
CA LEU A 68 -1.93 -5.90 10.95
C LEU A 68 -2.65 -6.48 9.71
N HIS A 69 -3.20 -7.69 9.80
CA HIS A 69 -4.40 -8.04 9.03
C HIS A 69 -5.36 -8.88 9.89
N ALA A 70 -5.83 -8.31 11.00
CA ALA A 70 -7.15 -8.72 11.47
C ALA A 70 -8.15 -8.09 10.49
N ASP A 71 -8.40 -8.82 9.42
CA ASP A 71 -9.52 -8.56 8.53
C ASP A 71 -10.79 -8.70 9.38
N TYR A 72 -11.26 -7.58 9.95
CA TYR A 72 -12.44 -7.59 10.81
C TYR A 72 -13.64 -8.17 10.02
N LEU A 73 -14.22 -9.25 10.55
CA LEU A 73 -15.41 -9.85 9.98
C LEU A 73 -16.58 -8.88 10.17
N CYS A 74 -17.26 -8.51 9.08
CA CYS A 74 -18.42 -7.66 9.23
C CYS A 74 -19.53 -8.36 10.02
N GLY A 75 -20.13 -7.61 10.94
CA GLY A 75 -21.14 -8.11 11.84
C GLY A 75 -20.57 -8.86 13.04
N ASP A 76 -19.26 -9.13 13.14
CA ASP A 76 -18.61 -9.59 14.37
C ASP A 76 -18.42 -8.38 15.31
N ALA A 77 -19.50 -8.01 15.98
CA ALA A 77 -19.59 -6.80 16.78
C ALA A 77 -18.86 -6.93 18.11
N ASN A 78 -18.72 -8.16 18.62
CA ASN A 78 -18.07 -8.44 19.90
C ASN A 78 -16.60 -8.87 19.76
N THR A 79 -16.07 -8.94 18.53
CA THR A 79 -14.69 -9.29 18.18
C THR A 79 -14.27 -10.68 18.66
N ASP A 80 -15.18 -11.66 18.56
CA ASP A 80 -14.92 -13.05 18.96
C ASP A 80 -14.60 -14.00 17.79
N ASP A 81 -14.37 -13.44 16.60
CA ASP A 81 -14.09 -14.12 15.34
C ASP A 81 -15.25 -15.00 14.83
N MET A 82 -16.46 -14.86 15.38
CA MET A 82 -17.64 -15.65 14.99
C MET A 82 -18.88 -14.79 14.77
N LEU A 83 -19.28 -14.60 13.51
CA LEU A 83 -20.57 -13.99 13.20
C LEU A 83 -21.75 -14.86 13.68
N ASN A 84 -22.39 -14.47 14.77
CA ASN A 84 -23.50 -15.18 15.38
C ASN A 84 -24.48 -14.24 16.13
N VAL A 85 -25.39 -14.81 16.94
CA VAL A 85 -26.40 -14.01 17.66
C VAL A 85 -25.81 -13.15 18.78
N SER A 86 -24.65 -13.50 19.31
CA SER A 86 -23.96 -12.70 20.33
C SER A 86 -23.62 -11.31 19.82
N ASP A 87 -23.34 -11.17 18.53
CA ASP A 87 -23.05 -9.88 17.89
C ASP A 87 -24.27 -8.99 17.83
N ALA A 88 -25.41 -9.55 17.41
CA ALA A 88 -26.67 -8.82 17.41
C ALA A 88 -27.03 -8.34 18.82
N VAL A 89 -26.80 -9.18 19.84
CA VAL A 89 -27.00 -8.82 21.25
C VAL A 89 -26.00 -7.73 21.68
N PHE A 90 -24.75 -7.80 21.22
CA PHE A 90 -23.73 -6.79 21.51
C PHE A 90 -24.13 -5.41 20.96
N ILE A 91 -24.59 -5.35 19.71
CA ILE A 91 -25.12 -4.12 19.08
C ILE A 91 -26.35 -3.60 19.84
N ILE A 92 -27.32 -4.48 20.17
CA ILE A 92 -28.51 -4.09 20.94
C ILE A 92 -28.12 -3.52 22.30
N ASN A 93 -27.14 -4.12 22.99
CA ASN A 93 -26.66 -3.64 24.27
C ASN A 93 -26.00 -2.26 24.16
N HIS A 94 -25.19 -2.04 23.13
CA HIS A 94 -24.62 -0.72 22.86
C HIS A 94 -25.72 0.32 22.62
N VAL A 95 -26.65 0.04 21.69
CA VAL A 95 -27.67 0.98 21.23
C VAL A 95 -28.71 1.31 22.30
N PHE A 96 -29.19 0.34 23.08
CA PHE A 96 -30.33 0.53 23.99
C PHE A 96 -29.95 0.78 25.44
N ILE A 97 -28.83 0.23 25.92
CA ILE A 97 -28.45 0.31 27.34
C ILE A 97 -27.08 0.97 27.57
N GLY A 98 -26.46 1.52 26.51
CA GLY A 98 -25.20 2.25 26.60
C GLY A 98 -24.00 1.35 26.90
N GLY A 99 -24.04 0.08 26.45
CA GLY A 99 -22.92 -0.84 26.52
C GLY A 99 -21.70 -0.38 25.71
N ALA A 100 -20.61 -1.15 25.79
CA ALA A 100 -19.41 -0.91 24.99
C ALA A 100 -19.75 -0.87 23.49
N ALA A 101 -19.14 0.07 22.76
CA ALA A 101 -19.27 0.12 21.31
C ALA A 101 -18.38 -0.97 20.67
N PRO A 102 -18.76 -1.50 19.49
CA PRO A 102 -17.85 -2.28 18.66
C PRO A 102 -16.59 -1.45 18.37
N ASP A 103 -15.43 -2.09 18.35
CA ASP A 103 -14.14 -1.42 18.11
C ASP A 103 -13.32 -2.18 17.07
N PRO A 104 -13.15 -1.63 15.84
CA PRO A 104 -13.66 -0.33 15.39
C PRO A 104 -15.17 -0.36 15.12
N ALA A 105 -15.88 0.75 15.35
CA ALA A 105 -17.35 0.82 15.27
C ALA A 105 -17.96 0.28 13.96
N CYS A 106 -17.19 0.31 12.87
CA CYS A 106 -17.61 -0.20 11.57
C CYS A 106 -17.83 -1.72 11.52
N ILE A 107 -17.26 -2.51 12.43
CA ILE A 107 -17.50 -3.97 12.47
C ILE A 107 -18.94 -4.31 12.84
N GLY A 108 -19.60 -3.44 13.63
CA GLY A 108 -21.00 -3.62 13.99
C GLY A 108 -22.00 -3.10 12.96
N ASN A 109 -21.54 -2.41 11.91
CA ASN A 109 -22.38 -1.88 10.83
C ASN A 109 -22.65 -2.96 9.77
N ALA A 110 -23.37 -4.01 10.18
CA ALA A 110 -23.55 -5.25 9.43
C ALA A 110 -24.32 -5.10 8.11
N ASN A 111 -25.16 -4.07 7.98
CA ASN A 111 -25.95 -3.81 6.78
C ASN A 111 -25.31 -2.79 5.82
N GLU A 112 -24.13 -2.28 6.18
CA GLU A 112 -23.36 -1.28 5.42
C GLU A 112 -24.07 0.06 5.17
N ASP A 113 -25.06 0.45 5.98
CA ASP A 113 -25.80 1.71 5.83
C ASP A 113 -25.14 2.95 6.47
N ALA A 114 -23.95 2.75 7.03
CA ALA A 114 -23.09 3.72 7.71
C ALA A 114 -23.58 4.18 9.09
N ALA A 115 -24.61 3.55 9.65
CA ALA A 115 -25.12 3.87 10.97
C ALA A 115 -25.17 2.62 11.85
N LEU A 116 -24.33 2.55 12.89
CA LEU A 116 -24.43 1.49 13.90
C LEU A 116 -25.75 1.62 14.70
N ASN A 117 -26.74 0.80 14.37
CA ASN A 117 -28.08 0.87 14.93
C ASN A 117 -28.77 -0.51 15.02
N VAL A 118 -30.04 -0.53 15.44
CA VAL A 118 -30.78 -1.80 15.63
C VAL A 118 -30.99 -2.59 14.34
N SER A 119 -30.98 -1.92 13.18
CA SER A 119 -31.13 -2.58 11.89
C SER A 119 -29.94 -3.47 11.54
N ASP A 120 -28.73 -3.18 12.06
CA ASP A 120 -27.57 -4.08 11.95
C ASP A 120 -27.79 -5.38 12.72
N ALA A 121 -28.28 -5.26 13.96
CA ALA A 121 -28.62 -6.44 14.76
C ALA A 121 -29.69 -7.29 14.09
N VAL A 122 -30.71 -6.66 13.48
CA VAL A 122 -31.74 -7.35 12.69
C VAL A 122 -31.14 -8.02 11.45
N PHE A 123 -30.18 -7.37 10.79
CA PHE A 123 -29.50 -7.92 9.63
C PHE A 123 -28.72 -9.21 9.98
N ILE A 124 -27.94 -9.18 11.08
CA ILE A 124 -27.22 -10.35 11.60
C ILE A 124 -28.21 -11.47 11.95
N ILE A 125 -29.30 -11.16 12.67
CA ILE A 125 -30.33 -12.17 13.02
C ILE A 125 -30.95 -12.80 11.78
N ASN A 126 -31.27 -12.00 10.75
CA ASN A 126 -31.84 -12.51 9.50
C ASN A 126 -30.85 -13.43 8.76
N HIS A 127 -29.56 -13.08 8.74
CA HIS A 127 -28.53 -13.93 8.16
C HIS A 127 -28.41 -15.26 8.92
N VAL A 128 -28.20 -15.19 10.24
CA VAL A 128 -27.93 -16.35 11.11
C VAL A 128 -29.12 -17.31 11.19
N PHE A 129 -30.36 -16.80 11.26
CA PHE A 129 -31.54 -17.65 11.50
C PHE A 129 -32.36 -17.99 10.25
N ILE A 130 -32.37 -17.10 9.26
CA ILE A 130 -33.30 -17.20 8.11
C ILE A 130 -32.52 -17.40 6.80
N GLY A 131 -31.18 -17.41 6.84
CA GLY A 131 -30.34 -17.56 5.66
C GLY A 131 -30.38 -16.34 4.74
N GLY A 132 -30.60 -15.15 5.31
CA GLY A 132 -30.49 -13.87 4.59
C GLY A 132 -29.07 -13.62 4.07
N PRO A 133 -28.86 -12.52 3.32
CA PRO A 133 -27.53 -12.13 2.84
C PRO A 133 -26.51 -12.06 3.99
N ALA A 134 -25.29 -12.53 3.74
CA ALA A 134 -24.19 -12.37 4.70
C ALA A 134 -23.77 -10.89 4.77
N PRO A 135 -23.36 -10.38 5.94
CA PRO A 135 -22.61 -9.13 6.04
C PRO A 135 -21.38 -9.18 5.12
N GLY A 136 -20.95 -8.03 4.57
CA GLY A 136 -19.82 -7.99 3.65
C GLY A 136 -18.54 -8.57 4.25
N ALA A 137 -17.61 -9.02 3.43
CA ALA A 137 -16.37 -9.61 3.95
C ALA A 137 -15.52 -8.60 4.76
N TYR A 138 -15.74 -7.29 4.58
CA TYR A 138 -14.96 -6.24 5.22
C TYR A 138 -15.78 -4.97 5.48
N CYS A 139 -16.26 -4.74 6.70
CA CYS A 139 -17.03 -3.52 6.99
C CYS A 139 -16.20 -2.31 7.40
N CYS A 140 -14.90 -2.50 7.55
CA CYS A 140 -13.96 -1.44 7.87
C CYS A 140 -13.01 -1.14 6.72
N CYS A 141 -12.72 0.16 6.55
CA CYS A 141 -11.58 0.58 5.76
C CYS A 141 -10.33 0.12 6.52
N PRO A 142 -9.46 -0.74 5.96
CA PRO A 142 -8.22 -1.09 6.62
C PRO A 142 -7.39 0.17 6.87
N SER A 143 -6.39 0.09 7.74
CA SER A 143 -5.46 1.21 7.96
C SER A 143 -4.45 1.35 6.81
N THR A 144 -4.12 0.23 6.16
CA THR A 144 -3.22 0.20 5.01
C THR A 144 -3.65 -0.82 3.96
N VAL A 145 -3.07 -0.70 2.77
CA VAL A 145 -3.13 -1.69 1.69
C VAL A 145 -1.75 -1.90 1.10
N MET A 146 -1.44 -3.11 0.65
CA MET A 146 -0.17 -3.45 0.00
C MET A 146 -0.39 -3.86 -1.46
N ASP A 147 0.42 -3.31 -2.38
CA ASP A 147 0.39 -3.73 -3.79
C ASP A 147 1.29 -4.95 -4.08
N TYR A 148 1.36 -5.35 -5.35
CA TYR A 148 2.16 -6.49 -5.79
C TYR A 148 3.67 -6.34 -5.48
N ASP A 149 4.19 -5.11 -5.50
CA ASP A 149 5.61 -4.81 -5.30
C ASP A 149 5.98 -4.70 -3.81
N GLY A 150 5.02 -4.87 -2.91
CA GLY A 150 5.21 -4.69 -1.48
C GLY A 150 5.19 -3.22 -1.05
N ASN A 151 4.72 -2.29 -1.90
CA ASN A 151 4.50 -0.92 -1.44
C ASN A 151 3.26 -0.92 -0.54
N VAL A 152 3.42 -0.36 0.66
CA VAL A 152 2.32 -0.18 1.63
C VAL A 152 1.83 1.26 1.55
N TYR A 153 0.51 1.43 1.56
CA TYR A 153 -0.15 2.72 1.44
C TYR A 153 -1.16 2.90 2.55
N GLN A 154 -1.21 4.09 3.15
CA GLN A 154 -2.24 4.46 4.11
C GLN A 154 -3.60 4.62 3.43
N THR A 155 -4.68 4.34 4.16
CA THR A 155 -6.05 4.38 3.67
C THR A 155 -6.97 5.15 4.62
N VAL A 156 -8.03 5.73 4.06
CA VAL A 156 -8.97 6.58 4.78
C VAL A 156 -10.40 6.33 4.31
N ARG A 157 -11.35 6.31 5.26
CA ARG A 157 -12.77 6.25 4.94
C ARG A 157 -13.28 7.66 4.63
N ILE A 158 -13.88 7.83 3.45
CA ILE A 158 -14.53 9.07 3.00
C ILE A 158 -15.95 8.71 2.57
N GLY A 159 -16.93 9.03 3.41
CA GLY A 159 -18.29 8.53 3.27
C GLY A 159 -18.33 7.00 3.37
N ASP A 160 -18.91 6.37 2.36
CA ASP A 160 -19.05 4.92 2.30
C ASP A 160 -17.90 4.25 1.55
N GLN A 161 -16.92 5.04 1.09
CA GLN A 161 -15.79 4.55 0.30
C GLN A 161 -14.51 4.54 1.12
N CYS A 162 -13.67 3.53 0.90
CA CYS A 162 -12.34 3.43 1.47
C CYS A 162 -11.30 3.78 0.39
N TRP A 163 -10.55 4.86 0.60
CA TRP A 163 -9.64 5.46 -0.37
C TRP A 163 -8.19 5.36 0.07
N MET A 164 -7.27 5.19 -0.87
CA MET A 164 -5.85 5.39 -0.62
C MET A 164 -5.54 6.87 -0.34
N MET A 165 -4.67 7.14 0.63
CA MET A 165 -4.12 8.47 0.94
C MET A 165 -2.86 8.80 0.13
N GLU A 166 -2.23 7.79 -0.48
CA GLU A 166 -0.96 7.90 -1.23
C GLU A 166 -1.14 7.49 -2.71
N ASN A 167 -0.37 8.10 -3.60
CA ASN A 167 -0.44 7.81 -5.04
C ASN A 167 0.24 6.47 -5.29
N LEU A 168 -0.31 5.68 -6.22
CA LEU A 168 0.21 4.37 -6.53
C LEU A 168 1.67 4.43 -7.03
N LYS A 169 2.48 3.49 -6.55
CA LYS A 169 3.91 3.32 -6.84
C LYS A 169 4.21 1.95 -7.48
N VAL A 170 3.21 1.15 -7.82
CA VAL A 170 3.43 -0.18 -8.40
C VAL A 170 4.13 -0.15 -9.76
N THR A 171 4.92 -1.16 -10.04
CA THR A 171 5.64 -1.38 -11.31
C THR A 171 5.27 -2.70 -11.98
N HIS A 172 4.42 -3.50 -11.33
CA HIS A 172 3.81 -4.71 -11.88
C HIS A 172 2.29 -4.64 -11.80
N TYR A 173 1.62 -5.30 -12.74
CA TYR A 173 0.21 -5.60 -12.62
C TYR A 173 -0.02 -6.67 -11.53
N ARG A 174 -1.27 -6.84 -11.11
CA ARG A 174 -1.66 -7.80 -10.08
C ARG A 174 -1.30 -9.25 -10.41
N ASN A 175 -1.19 -9.59 -11.70
CA ASN A 175 -0.76 -10.91 -12.16
C ASN A 175 0.78 -11.10 -12.16
N GLY A 176 1.54 -10.08 -11.78
CA GLY A 176 3.00 -10.09 -11.73
C GLY A 176 3.71 -9.70 -13.02
N ASP A 177 3.00 -9.38 -14.10
CA ASP A 177 3.61 -8.85 -15.31
C ASP A 177 4.15 -7.44 -15.04
N ALA A 178 5.36 -7.14 -15.51
CA ALA A 178 5.92 -5.80 -15.42
C ALA A 178 5.13 -4.80 -16.27
N ILE A 179 4.88 -3.63 -15.70
CA ILE A 179 4.44 -2.43 -16.41
C ILE A 179 5.71 -1.74 -16.93
N PRO A 180 5.84 -1.49 -18.24
CA PRO A 180 7.02 -0.81 -18.80
C PRO A 180 7.28 0.58 -18.19
N GLY A 181 8.48 0.78 -17.64
CA GLY A 181 8.97 2.08 -17.17
C GLY A 181 9.58 2.90 -18.31
N VAL A 182 8.79 3.74 -18.99
CA VAL A 182 9.22 4.43 -20.23
C VAL A 182 9.65 5.86 -19.93
N LYS A 183 10.93 6.18 -20.16
CA LYS A 183 11.51 7.51 -19.87
C LYS A 183 11.49 8.47 -21.06
N ASP A 184 11.59 7.94 -22.28
CA ASP A 184 11.66 8.74 -23.50
C ASP A 184 10.29 9.35 -23.85
N GLY A 185 10.26 10.66 -24.11
CA GLY A 185 9.03 11.42 -24.42
C GLY A 185 8.38 11.02 -25.73
N GLY A 186 9.18 10.86 -26.78
CA GLY A 186 8.70 10.47 -28.11
C GLY A 186 8.13 9.06 -28.13
N VAL A 187 8.77 8.12 -27.42
CA VAL A 187 8.24 6.77 -27.25
C VAL A 187 6.93 6.80 -26.48
N TRP A 188 6.88 7.53 -25.36
CA TRP A 188 5.69 7.63 -24.50
C TRP A 188 4.45 8.11 -25.28
N ALA A 189 4.61 9.18 -26.05
CA ALA A 189 3.53 9.79 -26.84
C ALA A 189 2.89 8.82 -27.85
N GLY A 190 3.62 7.79 -28.29
CA GLY A 190 3.15 6.79 -29.24
C GLY A 190 2.61 5.49 -28.62
N LEU A 191 2.59 5.37 -27.28
CA LEU A 191 2.19 4.14 -26.62
C LEU A 191 0.68 3.90 -26.70
N THR A 192 0.34 2.68 -27.10
CA THR A 192 -1.03 2.11 -27.01
C THR A 192 -1.14 1.02 -25.94
N THR A 193 -0.10 0.87 -25.12
CA THR A 193 0.04 -0.12 -24.05
C THR A 193 0.37 0.57 -22.73
N GLY A 194 0.15 -0.12 -21.62
CA GLY A 194 0.41 0.44 -20.29
C GLY A 194 1.87 0.82 -20.08
N ALA A 195 2.11 1.97 -19.45
CA ALA A 195 3.43 2.40 -19.03
C ALA A 195 3.37 3.28 -17.79
N TRP A 196 4.50 3.34 -17.08
CA TRP A 196 4.72 4.26 -15.98
C TRP A 196 6.02 5.06 -16.13
N CYS A 197 6.10 6.18 -15.44
CA CYS A 197 7.34 6.92 -15.22
C CYS A 197 7.30 7.67 -13.88
N ASN A 198 8.46 8.09 -13.40
CA ASN A 198 8.53 9.07 -12.32
C ASN A 198 8.50 10.48 -12.92
N TYR A 199 7.95 11.45 -12.19
CA TYR A 199 8.01 12.85 -12.64
C TYR A 199 9.47 13.27 -12.91
N ASN A 200 9.72 13.93 -14.05
CA ASN A 200 11.07 14.27 -14.55
C ASN A 200 12.03 13.08 -14.67
N ASN A 201 11.51 11.85 -14.76
CA ASN A 201 12.30 10.61 -14.72
C ASN A 201 13.21 10.50 -13.48
N ASN A 202 12.87 11.20 -12.39
CA ASN A 202 13.65 11.24 -11.16
C ASN A 202 13.02 10.34 -10.09
N ILE A 203 13.76 9.30 -9.66
CA ILE A 203 13.31 8.35 -8.63
C ILE A 203 13.05 9.02 -7.27
N ALA A 204 13.71 10.15 -6.96
CA ALA A 204 13.48 10.87 -5.71
C ALA A 204 12.05 11.42 -5.58
N ASN A 205 11.33 11.56 -6.70
CA ASN A 205 9.94 12.02 -6.70
C ASN A 205 8.94 10.90 -6.35
N THR A 206 9.36 9.63 -6.40
CA THR A 206 8.47 8.48 -6.24
C THR A 206 7.87 8.40 -4.84
N ASP A 207 8.69 8.58 -3.80
CA ASP A 207 8.23 8.40 -2.42
C ASP A 207 7.22 9.48 -2.00
N VAL A 208 7.36 10.68 -2.57
CA VAL A 208 6.49 11.83 -2.26
C VAL A 208 5.25 11.85 -3.15
N TYR A 209 5.42 11.75 -4.47
CA TYR A 209 4.33 12.01 -5.42
C TYR A 209 3.74 10.74 -6.05
N GLY A 210 4.32 9.58 -5.75
CA GLY A 210 4.00 8.34 -6.43
C GLY A 210 4.57 8.26 -7.84
N ARG A 211 4.01 7.35 -8.64
CA ARG A 211 4.33 7.21 -10.06
C ARG A 211 3.21 7.76 -10.93
N ILE A 212 3.57 8.08 -12.17
CA ILE A 212 2.69 8.57 -13.21
C ILE A 212 2.44 7.42 -14.19
N TYR A 213 1.17 7.19 -14.55
CA TYR A 213 0.75 6.12 -15.44
C TYR A 213 -0.07 6.66 -16.59
N ASN A 214 0.07 6.08 -17.78
CA ASN A 214 -0.89 6.30 -18.84
C ASN A 214 -2.20 5.53 -18.56
N TRP A 215 -3.28 5.91 -19.23
CA TRP A 215 -4.58 5.29 -19.01
C TRP A 215 -4.64 3.83 -19.49
N HIS A 216 -3.77 3.45 -20.43
CA HIS A 216 -3.63 2.06 -20.85
C HIS A 216 -3.18 1.15 -19.71
N ALA A 217 -2.35 1.64 -18.78
CA ALA A 217 -1.98 0.88 -17.58
C ALA A 217 -3.15 0.81 -16.58
N VAL A 218 -3.92 1.90 -16.47
CA VAL A 218 -5.10 2.00 -15.60
C VAL A 218 -6.20 1.00 -15.99
N ASN A 219 -6.48 0.87 -17.28
CA ASN A 219 -7.57 0.05 -17.81
C ASN A 219 -7.06 -1.27 -18.45
N ASP A 220 -5.96 -1.81 -17.94
CA ASP A 220 -5.45 -3.12 -18.36
C ASP A 220 -6.19 -4.25 -17.63
N SER A 221 -6.56 -5.31 -18.34
CA SER A 221 -7.22 -6.51 -17.78
C SER A 221 -6.43 -7.20 -16.66
N ARG A 222 -5.11 -6.96 -16.59
CA ARG A 222 -4.23 -7.53 -15.54
C ARG A 222 -4.33 -6.80 -14.21
N ASN A 223 -5.03 -5.66 -14.19
CA ASN A 223 -5.30 -4.78 -13.04
C ASN A 223 -4.04 -4.20 -12.38
N ILE A 224 -4.00 -2.87 -12.30
CA ILE A 224 -2.89 -2.16 -11.65
C ILE A 224 -3.06 -2.04 -10.13
N ALA A 225 -4.29 -2.10 -9.63
CA ALA A 225 -4.59 -1.91 -8.21
C ALA A 225 -4.28 -3.16 -7.36
N PRO A 226 -4.03 -3.01 -6.05
CA PRO A 226 -3.97 -4.11 -5.08
C PRO A 226 -5.17 -5.06 -5.14
N ALA A 227 -5.05 -6.28 -4.62
CA ALA A 227 -6.18 -7.21 -4.54
C ALA A 227 -7.27 -6.66 -3.60
N GLY A 228 -8.56 -6.76 -4.00
CA GLY A 228 -9.69 -6.18 -3.26
C GLY A 228 -9.83 -4.66 -3.41
N TRP A 229 -9.06 -4.07 -4.33
CA TRP A 229 -9.09 -2.65 -4.65
C TRP A 229 -9.11 -2.45 -6.17
N HIS A 230 -9.59 -1.30 -6.61
CA HIS A 230 -9.61 -0.94 -8.02
C HIS A 230 -9.34 0.55 -8.23
N VAL A 231 -9.06 0.93 -9.49
CA VAL A 231 -8.96 2.35 -9.86
C VAL A 231 -10.38 2.91 -9.94
N PRO A 232 -10.70 3.98 -9.19
CA PRO A 232 -12.06 4.49 -9.07
C PRO A 232 -12.62 4.89 -10.43
N SER A 233 -13.90 4.60 -10.61
CA SER A 233 -14.70 5.06 -11.74
C SER A 233 -15.02 6.56 -11.63
N ASP A 234 -15.55 7.11 -12.72
CA ASP A 234 -16.09 8.46 -12.73
C ASP A 234 -17.25 8.62 -11.73
N THR A 235 -18.06 7.58 -11.56
CA THR A 235 -19.19 7.55 -10.63
C THR A 235 -18.71 7.61 -9.18
N GLU A 236 -17.69 6.84 -8.84
CA GLU A 236 -17.16 6.77 -7.47
C GLU A 236 -16.47 8.05 -7.04
N TRP A 237 -15.76 8.71 -7.94
CA TRP A 237 -15.26 10.06 -7.68
C TRP A 237 -16.40 11.05 -7.44
N LYS A 238 -17.49 10.99 -8.21
CA LYS A 238 -18.66 11.85 -7.97
C LYS A 238 -19.32 11.55 -6.61
N GLN A 239 -19.37 10.30 -6.17
CA GLN A 239 -19.86 9.94 -4.84
C GLN A 239 -19.02 10.57 -3.73
N LEU A 240 -17.67 10.47 -3.82
CA LEU A 240 -16.75 11.15 -2.91
C LEU A 240 -16.99 12.67 -2.90
N GLU A 241 -17.09 13.30 -4.07
CA GLU A 241 -17.31 14.75 -4.18
C GLU A 241 -18.66 15.18 -3.57
N MET A 242 -19.72 14.39 -3.80
CA MET A 242 -21.05 14.65 -3.23
C MET A 242 -21.09 14.43 -1.71
N TYR A 243 -20.36 13.44 -1.19
CA TYR A 243 -20.19 13.27 0.25
C TYR A 243 -19.55 14.50 0.91
N LEU A 244 -18.62 15.16 0.21
CA LEU A 244 -18.02 16.43 0.63
C LEU A 244 -18.93 17.65 0.41
N GLY A 245 -20.21 17.43 0.10
CA GLY A 245 -21.24 18.46 -0.02
C GLY A 245 -21.39 19.06 -1.41
N MET A 246 -20.85 18.43 -2.46
CA MET A 246 -21.16 18.81 -3.84
C MET A 246 -22.58 18.40 -4.21
N THR A 247 -23.31 19.23 -4.96
CA THR A 247 -24.61 18.82 -5.49
C THR A 247 -24.46 17.85 -6.65
N GLN A 248 -25.46 17.00 -6.91
CA GLN A 248 -25.47 16.12 -8.08
C GLN A 248 -25.27 16.91 -9.39
N ALA A 249 -25.92 18.07 -9.52
CA ALA A 249 -25.81 18.91 -10.71
C ALA A 249 -24.37 19.42 -10.93
N ASP A 250 -23.68 19.83 -9.86
CA ASP A 250 -22.28 20.23 -9.94
C ASP A 250 -21.38 19.02 -10.24
N ALA A 251 -21.62 17.87 -9.59
CA ALA A 251 -20.84 16.64 -9.78
C ALA A 251 -20.91 16.12 -11.23
N ASP A 252 -22.01 16.38 -11.94
CA ASP A 252 -22.16 16.01 -13.35
C ASP A 252 -21.59 17.06 -14.33
N ALA A 253 -21.35 18.30 -13.88
CA ALA A 253 -20.83 19.38 -14.72
C ALA A 253 -19.37 19.14 -15.17
N TYR A 254 -19.02 19.64 -16.36
CA TYR A 254 -17.66 19.58 -16.91
C TYR A 254 -16.85 20.83 -16.53
N GLY A 255 -15.56 20.67 -16.23
CA GLY A 255 -14.65 21.75 -15.86
C GLY A 255 -14.48 21.90 -14.34
N TRP A 256 -14.02 23.07 -13.91
CA TRP A 256 -13.88 23.44 -12.49
C TRP A 256 -15.27 23.61 -11.85
N ARG A 257 -15.48 22.91 -10.72
CA ARG A 257 -16.78 22.79 -10.08
C ARG A 257 -16.68 22.60 -8.57
N GLY A 258 -17.82 22.73 -7.90
CA GLY A 258 -17.92 22.70 -6.46
C GLY A 258 -17.72 24.08 -5.84
N LYS A 259 -17.68 24.12 -4.52
CA LYS A 259 -17.50 25.32 -3.70
C LYS A 259 -16.58 25.01 -2.51
N GLY A 260 -15.41 24.43 -2.80
CA GLY A 260 -14.40 24.09 -1.79
C GLY A 260 -14.05 22.60 -1.63
N GLN A 261 -14.75 21.69 -2.32
CA GLN A 261 -14.48 20.25 -2.22
C GLN A 261 -13.05 19.88 -2.66
N GLY A 262 -12.51 20.55 -3.67
CA GLY A 262 -11.11 20.36 -4.06
C GLY A 262 -10.14 20.74 -2.94
N GLY A 263 -10.43 21.81 -2.20
CA GLY A 263 -9.68 22.20 -1.00
C GLY A 263 -9.70 21.14 0.11
N MET A 264 -10.83 20.48 0.33
CA MET A 264 -10.97 19.41 1.31
C MET A 264 -10.15 18.15 0.99
N LEU A 265 -9.81 17.95 -0.30
CA LEU A 265 -9.04 16.81 -0.80
C LEU A 265 -7.53 17.07 -0.82
N LYS A 266 -7.10 18.32 -0.96
CA LYS A 266 -5.68 18.70 -1.01
C LYS A 266 -5.02 18.59 0.36
N GLU A 267 -3.74 18.21 0.39
CA GLU A 267 -2.87 18.47 1.55
C GLU A 267 -2.98 19.94 1.98
N ALA A 268 -3.13 20.16 3.29
CA ALA A 268 -3.21 21.50 3.86
C ALA A 268 -1.85 22.19 3.91
N GLY A 269 -1.84 23.53 3.80
CA GLY A 269 -0.61 24.31 3.79
C GLY A 269 0.13 24.26 2.45
N THR A 270 1.42 24.59 2.46
CA THR A 270 2.23 24.80 1.24
C THR A 270 3.56 24.04 1.27
N VAL A 271 3.60 22.92 2.02
CA VAL A 271 4.80 22.07 2.08
C VAL A 271 5.13 21.52 0.69
N HIS A 272 4.13 20.94 0.02
CA HIS A 272 4.28 20.46 -1.36
C HIS A 272 3.55 21.33 -2.38
N TRP A 273 2.42 21.93 -1.99
CA TRP A 273 1.65 22.81 -2.86
C TRP A 273 2.27 24.20 -2.97
N GLN A 274 2.33 24.69 -4.19
CA GLN A 274 2.66 26.08 -4.47
C GLN A 274 1.64 27.00 -3.79
N ASP A 275 2.13 28.11 -3.22
CA ASP A 275 1.30 29.22 -2.74
C ASP A 275 0.35 29.71 -3.86
N PRO A 276 -0.94 29.99 -3.57
CA PRO A 276 -1.56 30.09 -2.23
C PRO A 276 -2.18 28.80 -1.68
N ASN A 277 -2.15 27.69 -2.43
CA ASN A 277 -2.94 26.47 -2.15
C ASN A 277 -4.38 26.77 -1.65
N THR A 278 -5.09 27.61 -2.39
CA THR A 278 -6.38 28.21 -2.01
C THR A 278 -7.35 27.17 -1.43
N GLY A 279 -7.84 27.45 -0.23
CA GLY A 279 -8.88 26.68 0.46
C GLY A 279 -8.49 25.26 0.85
N ALA A 280 -7.20 24.89 0.81
CA ALA A 280 -6.77 23.56 1.20
C ALA A 280 -6.88 23.32 2.70
N THR A 281 -7.66 22.32 3.10
CA THR A 281 -7.88 21.96 4.50
C THR A 281 -7.53 20.51 4.82
N ASN A 282 -7.44 19.65 3.79
CA ASN A 282 -7.34 18.20 3.94
C ASN A 282 -8.38 17.57 4.88
N SER A 283 -9.55 18.20 5.06
CA SER A 283 -10.54 17.72 6.04
C SER A 283 -11.16 16.37 5.71
N SER A 284 -10.98 15.89 4.46
CA SER A 284 -11.37 14.55 4.05
C SER A 284 -10.34 13.46 4.39
N GLY A 285 -9.09 13.84 4.69
CA GLY A 285 -7.96 12.91 4.81
C GLY A 285 -7.43 12.36 3.48
N PHE A 286 -8.02 12.71 2.33
CA PHE A 286 -7.57 12.22 1.01
C PHE A 286 -6.12 12.60 0.68
N THR A 287 -5.63 13.72 1.20
CA THR A 287 -4.21 14.15 1.16
C THR A 287 -3.61 14.18 -0.24
N ALA A 288 -4.30 14.81 -1.21
CA ALA A 288 -3.77 14.95 -2.56
C ALA A 288 -2.52 15.84 -2.59
N LEU A 289 -1.49 15.34 -3.29
CA LEU A 289 -0.21 16.03 -3.51
C LEU A 289 -0.04 16.43 -4.98
N PRO A 290 0.61 17.57 -5.26
CA PRO A 290 0.72 18.14 -6.60
C PRO A 290 1.86 17.50 -7.41
N GLY A 291 1.69 16.22 -7.78
CA GLY A 291 2.69 15.44 -8.52
C GLY A 291 2.89 15.84 -9.97
N GLY A 292 2.11 16.80 -10.50
CA GLY A 292 2.14 17.19 -11.90
C GLY A 292 1.67 16.05 -12.82
N CYS A 293 2.02 16.14 -14.10
CA CYS A 293 1.70 15.12 -15.08
C CYS A 293 2.78 14.97 -16.14
N ARG A 294 2.59 13.97 -17.01
CA ARG A 294 3.28 13.85 -18.29
C ARG A 294 2.30 14.11 -19.43
N SER A 295 2.55 15.12 -20.25
CA SER A 295 1.68 15.52 -21.35
C SER A 295 1.60 14.47 -22.46
N GLU A 296 0.69 14.70 -23.41
CA GLU A 296 0.51 13.90 -24.61
C GLU A 296 1.73 13.93 -25.54
N PHE A 297 2.59 14.94 -25.40
CA PHE A 297 3.87 15.04 -26.12
C PHE A 297 5.04 14.44 -25.35
N GLY A 298 4.78 13.89 -24.15
CA GLY A 298 5.78 13.25 -23.30
C GLY A 298 6.55 14.19 -22.38
N ASP A 299 6.20 15.48 -22.32
CA ASP A 299 6.82 16.48 -21.45
C ASP A 299 6.26 16.42 -20.02
N PHE A 300 7.09 16.74 -19.03
CA PHE A 300 6.66 16.85 -17.64
C PHE A 300 6.26 18.28 -17.31
N ILE A 301 5.06 18.47 -16.75
CA ILE A 301 4.52 19.81 -16.45
C ILE A 301 3.82 19.84 -15.08
N ASN A 302 3.70 21.05 -14.52
CA ASN A 302 2.78 21.39 -13.44
C ASN A 302 3.00 20.72 -12.06
N ILE A 303 4.18 20.16 -11.76
CA ILE A 303 4.50 19.76 -10.38
C ILE A 303 4.41 20.98 -9.44
N TYR A 304 4.07 20.74 -8.18
CA TYR A 304 3.78 21.75 -7.15
C TYR A 304 2.48 22.55 -7.35
N SER A 305 2.00 22.70 -8.58
CA SER A 305 0.78 23.49 -8.87
C SER A 305 -0.46 22.64 -9.09
N PHE A 306 -0.34 21.43 -9.63
CA PHE A 306 -1.48 20.56 -9.95
C PHE A 306 -1.30 19.12 -9.47
N ALA A 307 -2.40 18.53 -9.02
CA ALA A 307 -2.56 17.08 -8.87
C ALA A 307 -3.55 16.59 -9.94
N TYR A 308 -3.22 15.50 -10.62
CA TYR A 308 -4.06 14.89 -11.64
C TYR A 308 -4.31 13.41 -11.34
N PHE A 309 -5.53 12.96 -11.54
CA PHE A 309 -5.93 11.59 -11.24
C PHE A 309 -6.69 10.97 -12.41
N TRP A 310 -6.26 9.79 -12.82
CA TRP A 310 -7.05 8.96 -13.72
C TRP A 310 -8.25 8.35 -13.02
N THR A 311 -9.28 8.05 -13.81
CA THR A 311 -10.36 7.12 -13.43
C THR A 311 -10.33 5.91 -14.36
N SER A 312 -10.98 4.82 -13.96
CA SER A 312 -11.17 3.65 -14.83
C SER A 312 -12.21 3.87 -15.95
N THR A 313 -12.92 5.00 -15.95
CA THR A 313 -14.02 5.24 -16.91
C THR A 313 -13.53 5.91 -18.18
N GLY A 314 -13.58 5.18 -19.29
CA GLY A 314 -13.37 5.74 -20.64
C GLY A 314 -14.51 6.68 -21.05
N TYR A 315 -14.21 7.68 -21.90
CA TYR A 315 -15.23 8.57 -22.46
C TYR A 315 -15.45 8.32 -23.96
N ALA A 316 -14.37 8.29 -24.73
CA ALA A 316 -14.38 7.95 -26.15
C ALA A 316 -13.20 7.00 -26.45
N SER A 317 -12.99 6.63 -27.72
CA SER A 317 -11.97 5.64 -28.11
C SER A 317 -10.55 6.00 -27.68
N ASN A 318 -10.20 7.29 -27.60
CA ASN A 318 -8.86 7.78 -27.29
C ASN A 318 -8.78 8.68 -26.05
N VAL A 319 -9.88 8.90 -25.32
CA VAL A 319 -9.89 9.75 -24.12
C VAL A 319 -10.64 9.09 -22.96
N ALA A 320 -10.27 9.46 -21.75
CA ALA A 320 -10.86 8.94 -20.51
C ALA A 320 -11.10 10.05 -19.49
N TRP A 321 -12.00 9.80 -18.55
CA TRP A 321 -12.31 10.76 -17.49
C TRP A 321 -11.17 10.88 -16.48
N CYS A 322 -10.91 12.11 -16.04
CA CYS A 322 -9.86 12.44 -15.10
C CYS A 322 -10.28 13.60 -14.20
N ARG A 323 -9.55 13.76 -13.08
CA ARG A 323 -9.73 14.84 -12.12
C ARG A 323 -8.48 15.69 -12.06
N SER A 324 -8.65 16.98 -11.77
CA SER A 324 -7.53 17.80 -11.34
C SER A 324 -7.85 18.71 -10.16
N LEU A 325 -6.82 18.96 -9.37
CA LEU A 325 -6.80 19.92 -8.28
C LEU A 325 -5.69 20.93 -8.58
N TYR A 326 -5.96 22.20 -8.30
CA TYR A 326 -5.04 23.30 -8.59
C TYR A 326 -4.79 24.15 -7.34
N SER A 327 -3.57 24.63 -7.17
CA SER A 327 -3.20 25.50 -6.05
C SER A 327 -3.98 26.81 -6.04
N GLY A 328 -4.45 27.34 -7.18
CA GLY A 328 -5.13 28.63 -7.25
C GLY A 328 -6.62 28.61 -6.90
N THR A 329 -7.25 27.43 -6.75
CA THR A 329 -8.68 27.31 -6.42
C THR A 329 -8.94 26.21 -5.38
N ALA A 330 -10.07 26.31 -4.71
CA ALA A 330 -10.59 25.28 -3.82
C ALA A 330 -11.56 24.31 -4.52
N ASP A 331 -11.79 24.50 -5.82
CA ASP A 331 -12.65 23.67 -6.64
C ASP A 331 -11.90 22.42 -7.13
N ILE A 332 -12.66 21.44 -7.62
CA ILE A 332 -12.13 20.27 -8.32
C ILE A 332 -12.56 20.33 -9.78
N ALA A 333 -11.67 19.95 -10.71
CA ALA A 333 -12.04 19.85 -12.12
C ALA A 333 -12.34 18.41 -12.50
N ARG A 334 -13.37 18.23 -13.33
CA ARG A 334 -13.60 16.98 -14.08
C ARG A 334 -13.64 17.26 -15.56
N TYR A 335 -12.87 16.49 -16.30
CA TYR A 335 -12.82 16.55 -17.75
C TYR A 335 -12.30 15.22 -18.29
N HIS A 336 -12.25 15.10 -19.60
CA HIS A 336 -11.64 13.94 -20.25
C HIS A 336 -10.37 14.36 -20.99
N ASN A 337 -9.38 13.48 -21.03
CA ASN A 337 -8.12 13.74 -21.72
C ASN A 337 -7.58 12.49 -22.42
N TYR A 338 -6.59 12.69 -23.29
CA TYR A 338 -5.96 11.63 -24.08
C TYR A 338 -5.36 10.52 -23.19
N ARG A 339 -5.55 9.26 -23.59
CA ARG A 339 -5.19 8.08 -22.79
C ARG A 339 -3.67 7.91 -22.62
N GLU A 340 -2.91 8.51 -23.51
CA GLU A 340 -1.46 8.57 -23.55
C GLU A 340 -0.89 9.53 -22.51
N ILE A 341 -1.68 10.46 -21.97
CA ILE A 341 -1.23 11.34 -20.89
C ILE A 341 -0.95 10.54 -19.62
N GLY A 342 0.13 10.90 -18.94
CA GLY A 342 0.49 10.33 -17.65
C GLY A 342 -0.13 11.11 -16.50
N TYR A 343 -0.99 10.46 -15.70
CA TYR A 343 -1.49 10.99 -14.42
C TYR A 343 -1.23 10.03 -13.26
N SER A 344 -1.37 10.52 -12.03
CA SER A 344 -1.32 9.69 -10.84
C SER A 344 -2.56 8.81 -10.74
N VAL A 345 -2.43 7.72 -9.97
CA VAL A 345 -3.51 6.78 -9.69
C VAL A 345 -3.71 6.70 -8.18
N ARG A 346 -4.97 6.78 -7.76
CA ARG A 346 -5.47 6.43 -6.42
C ARG A 346 -6.35 5.20 -6.59
N CYS A 347 -6.45 4.34 -5.57
CA CYS A 347 -7.38 3.23 -5.57
C CYS A 347 -8.46 3.41 -4.50
N VAL A 348 -9.60 2.78 -4.75
CA VAL A 348 -10.73 2.64 -3.82
C VAL A 348 -10.98 1.15 -3.61
N LYS A 349 -11.42 0.76 -2.41
CA LYS A 349 -11.71 -0.64 -2.07
C LYS A 349 -12.99 -1.11 -2.81
N ASP A 350 -13.02 -2.38 -3.21
CA ASP A 350 -14.13 -3.03 -3.93
C ASP A 350 -15.43 -3.09 -3.12
#